data_AF-A0A7S2CNV0-F1
#
_entry.id   AF-A0A7S2CNV0-F1
#
_cell.length_a   1.000
_cell.length_b   1.000
_cell.length_c   1.000
_cell.angle_alpha   90.00
_cell.angle_beta   90.00
_cell.angle_gamma   90.00
#
_symmetry.space_group_name_H-M   'P 1'
#
loop_
_entity.id
_entity.type
_entity.pdbx_description
1 polymer ?
#
loop_
_entity_poly.entity_id
_entity_poly.type
_entity_poly.pdbx_seq_one_letter_code
_entity_poly.pdbx_strand_id
1 'polypeptide(L)'
;GGGKVTVVCPGANRVVGEAEVARAAKMLESGRVRVVLLALEVPMEANREVARMANQHDCIVGLKPSPLNSSAVPALHHLLEQGTVSVIFLTDYEARLLCSSSKAIVTIGDAEHAAALLLRTFAGLDVVIIRLLVGESLVLIQRKSPPSRLWPERGESRTTSLVSSSTNDPERAECLRECDTPSGARSFTQKHISEDMVLVMPTRRMVYKQPRQKKRLLDREGVSKASVVGAADAFFGGFMSALGQGLSVTQAFLQGYGAGQMCSVIAEPQLKGGREQLKAVLSNEFHDAELV
;
A
#
# COMPACT_ATOMS: atom_id res chain seq x y z
N GLY A 1 -23.51 -11.19 23.26
CA GLY A 1 -22.19 -11.22 22.60
C GLY A 1 -21.29 -10.22 23.28
N GLY A 2 -20.12 -10.65 23.78
CA GLY A 2 -19.19 -9.75 24.45
C GLY A 2 -18.57 -8.78 23.44
N GLY A 3 -18.80 -7.48 23.61
CA GLY A 3 -18.12 -6.46 22.80
C GLY A 3 -16.62 -6.46 23.12
N LYS A 4 -15.78 -6.29 22.10
CA LYS A 4 -14.35 -6.04 22.30
C LYS A 4 -14.17 -4.57 22.66
N VAL A 5 -13.61 -4.30 23.84
CA VAL A 5 -13.18 -2.95 24.23
C VAL A 5 -11.68 -2.86 23.98
N THR A 6 -11.25 -1.86 23.21
CA THR A 6 -9.84 -1.55 22.99
C THR A 6 -9.53 -0.24 23.72
N VAL A 7 -8.60 -0.29 24.68
CA VAL A 7 -8.07 0.91 25.35
C VAL A 7 -6.67 1.15 24.81
N VAL A 8 -6.43 2.33 24.24
CA VAL A 8 -5.12 2.71 23.71
C VAL A 8 -4.45 3.66 24.70
N CYS A 9 -3.26 3.29 25.17
CA CYS A 9 -2.42 4.10 26.05
C CYS A 9 -1.14 4.50 25.31
N PRO A 10 -1.08 5.67 24.68
CA PRO A 10 0.06 6.07 23.83
C PRO A 10 1.41 6.09 24.55
N GLY A 11 1.44 6.35 25.86
CA GLY A 11 2.64 6.23 26.70
C GLY A 11 3.88 6.89 26.08
N ALA A 12 4.93 6.10 25.89
CA ALA A 12 6.21 6.53 25.33
C ALA A 12 6.10 7.12 23.91
N ASN A 13 5.08 6.76 23.12
CA ASN A 13 4.93 7.31 21.78
C ASN A 13 4.62 8.82 21.82
N ARG A 14 4.00 9.33 22.88
CA ARG A 14 3.71 10.78 23.04
C ARG A 14 4.93 11.63 23.36
N VAL A 15 6.02 11.02 23.80
CA VAL A 15 7.26 11.75 24.14
C VAL A 15 8.27 11.71 23.00
N VAL A 16 7.94 11.08 21.87
CA VAL A 16 8.75 11.14 20.64
C VAL A 16 8.86 12.61 20.24
N GLY A 17 10.07 13.15 20.30
CA GLY A 17 10.35 14.56 20.07
C GLY A 17 11.72 14.77 19.42
N GLU A 18 12.35 15.90 19.75
CA GLU A 18 13.60 16.35 19.11
C GLU A 18 14.72 15.30 19.15
N ALA A 19 14.85 14.54 20.25
CA ALA A 19 15.89 13.54 20.39
C ALA A 19 15.71 12.35 19.42
N GLU A 20 14.49 11.86 19.26
CA GLU A 20 14.15 10.79 18.31
C GLU A 20 14.29 11.28 16.86
N VAL A 21 13.81 12.50 16.59
CA VAL A 21 13.92 13.16 15.28
C VAL A 21 15.39 13.30 14.88
N ALA A 22 16.26 13.76 15.78
CA ALA A 22 17.69 13.87 15.53
C ALA A 22 18.37 12.51 15.25
N ARG A 23 17.89 11.43 15.88
CA ARG A 23 18.38 10.07 15.58
C ARG A 23 17.92 9.60 14.19
N ALA A 24 16.67 9.88 13.82
CA ALA A 24 16.17 9.60 12.49
C ALA A 24 16.95 10.39 11.42
N ALA A 25 17.25 11.67 11.67
CA ALA A 25 18.06 12.52 10.80
C ALA A 25 19.42 11.87 10.46
N LYS A 26 20.17 11.42 11.47
CA LYS A 26 21.45 10.73 11.28
C LYS A 26 21.34 9.46 10.43
N MET A 27 20.22 8.74 10.52
CA MET A 27 19.98 7.57 9.68
C MET A 27 19.72 7.97 8.21
N LEU A 28 18.98 9.05 7.98
CA LEU A 28 18.71 9.58 6.64
C LEU A 28 20.00 10.08 5.97
N GLU A 29 20.85 10.79 6.72
CA GLU A 29 22.16 11.28 6.27
C GLU A 29 23.10 10.15 5.80
N SER A 30 22.92 8.93 6.33
CA SER A 30 23.73 7.77 5.89
C SER A 30 23.49 7.37 4.43
N GLY A 31 22.41 7.85 3.81
CA GLY A 31 22.01 7.51 2.43
C GLY A 31 21.54 6.07 2.24
N ARG A 32 21.45 5.27 3.32
CA ARG A 32 20.98 3.87 3.29
C ARG A 32 19.46 3.75 3.34
N VAL A 33 18.80 4.77 3.86
CA VAL A 33 17.34 4.82 3.94
C VAL A 33 16.80 5.24 2.57
N ARG A 34 15.87 4.46 2.03
CA ARG A 34 15.17 4.76 0.76
C ARG A 34 13.72 5.15 0.98
N VAL A 35 13.13 4.67 2.07
CA VAL A 35 11.72 4.87 2.39
C VAL A 35 11.57 5.21 3.85
N VAL A 36 10.61 6.09 4.14
CA VAL A 36 10.22 6.49 5.48
C VAL A 36 8.73 6.23 5.64
N LEU A 37 8.36 5.55 6.72
CA LEU A 37 6.98 5.24 7.08
C LEU A 37 6.56 6.12 8.25
N LEU A 38 5.46 6.83 8.10
CA LEU A 38 4.87 7.70 9.12
C LEU A 38 3.48 7.18 9.53
N ALA A 39 3.13 7.42 10.79
CA ALA A 39 1.80 7.13 11.34
C ALA A 39 1.41 8.16 12.40
N LEU A 40 0.10 8.32 12.69
CA LEU A 40 -0.39 9.30 13.67
C LEU A 40 -0.36 8.79 15.12
N GLU A 41 0.41 7.74 15.39
CA GLU A 41 0.61 7.21 16.74
C GLU A 41 1.68 7.99 17.53
N VAL A 42 2.44 8.87 16.85
CA VAL A 42 3.43 9.79 17.42
C VAL A 42 3.02 11.25 17.16
N PRO A 43 3.58 12.24 17.88
CA PRO A 43 3.29 13.65 17.67
C PRO A 43 3.46 14.09 16.20
N MET A 44 2.53 14.93 15.72
CA MET A 44 2.51 15.39 14.34
C MET A 44 3.74 16.21 13.99
N GLU A 45 4.32 16.90 14.97
CA GLU A 45 5.52 17.72 14.85
C GLU A 45 6.73 16.84 14.50
N ALA A 46 6.86 15.68 15.14
CA ALA A 46 7.90 14.71 14.83
C ALA A 46 7.71 14.13 13.42
N ASN A 47 6.48 13.79 13.04
CA ASN A 47 6.16 13.33 11.68
C ASN A 47 6.52 14.38 10.62
N ARG A 48 6.16 15.65 10.85
CA ARG A 48 6.47 16.76 9.95
C ARG A 48 7.97 16.92 9.74
N GLU A 49 8.73 16.93 10.82
CA GLU A 49 10.17 17.14 10.73
C GLU A 49 10.89 15.96 10.06
N VAL A 50 10.50 14.72 10.40
CA VAL A 50 11.04 13.53 9.73
C VAL A 50 10.66 13.48 8.25
N ALA A 51 9.43 13.84 7.88
CA ALA A 51 9.00 13.92 6.48
C ALA A 51 9.83 14.95 5.71
N ARG A 52 10.03 16.14 6.29
CA ARG A 52 10.83 17.22 5.70
C ARG A 52 12.28 16.77 5.46
N MET A 53 12.91 16.14 6.44
CA MET A 53 14.29 15.62 6.30
C MET A 53 14.37 14.48 5.27
N ALA A 54 13.43 13.53 5.29
CA ALA A 54 13.39 12.45 4.33
C ALA A 54 13.30 12.97 2.89
N ASN A 55 12.48 14.00 2.68
CA ASN A 55 12.31 14.69 1.42
C ASN A 55 13.59 15.40 0.94
N GLN A 56 14.42 15.92 1.85
CA GLN A 56 15.74 16.51 1.53
C GLN A 56 16.79 15.48 1.13
N HIS A 57 16.59 14.22 1.51
CA HIS A 57 17.46 13.09 1.19
C HIS A 57 16.85 12.18 0.10
N ASP A 58 15.89 12.68 -0.68
CA ASP A 58 15.20 11.97 -1.76
C ASP A 58 14.65 10.60 -1.35
N CYS A 59 14.23 10.47 -0.10
CA CYS A 59 13.52 9.29 0.39
C CYS A 59 12.05 9.35 -0.01
N ILE A 60 11.47 8.18 -0.28
CA ILE A 60 10.02 8.05 -0.48
C ILE A 60 9.33 8.09 0.88
N VAL A 61 8.43 9.05 1.09
CA VAL A 61 7.69 9.18 2.34
C VAL A 61 6.29 8.61 2.18
N GLY A 62 6.01 7.55 2.93
CA GLY A 62 4.69 6.93 3.04
C GLY A 62 4.02 7.29 4.36
N LEU A 63 2.76 7.69 4.31
CA LEU A 63 1.94 8.00 5.48
C LEU A 63 0.75 7.05 5.57
N LYS A 64 0.60 6.38 6.70
CA LYS A 64 -0.66 5.74 7.11
C LYS A 64 -1.25 6.59 8.24
N PRO A 65 -2.26 7.44 7.98
CA PRO A 65 -2.70 8.40 8.98
C PRO A 65 -3.62 7.78 10.04
N SER A 66 -3.36 6.54 10.46
CA SER A 66 -4.12 5.87 11.50
C SER A 66 -3.48 6.10 12.87
N PRO A 67 -4.28 6.37 13.92
CA PRO A 67 -5.71 6.66 13.88
C PRO A 67 -5.99 8.11 13.40
N LEU A 68 -6.83 8.29 12.38
CA LEU A 68 -7.34 9.62 12.00
C LEU A 68 -8.67 9.91 12.68
N ASN A 69 -8.81 11.12 13.20
CA ASN A 69 -10.08 11.66 13.67
C ASN A 69 -10.21 13.12 13.23
N SER A 70 -11.41 13.69 13.35
CA SER A 70 -11.72 15.05 12.88
C SER A 70 -10.79 16.14 13.46
N SER A 71 -10.31 15.98 14.69
CA SER A 71 -9.42 16.97 15.31
C SER A 71 -8.01 16.99 14.71
N ALA A 72 -7.55 15.86 14.17
CA ALA A 72 -6.23 15.74 13.54
C ALA A 72 -6.24 16.13 12.05
N VAL A 73 -7.41 16.28 11.42
CA VAL A 73 -7.54 16.60 9.98
C VAL A 73 -6.82 17.90 9.61
N PRO A 74 -6.97 19.04 10.31
CA PRO A 74 -6.28 20.27 9.94
C PRO A 74 -4.75 20.13 9.96
N ALA A 75 -4.21 19.43 10.96
CA ALA A 75 -2.77 19.21 11.07
C ALA A 75 -2.24 18.26 9.98
N LEU A 76 -3.05 17.25 9.61
CA LEU A 76 -2.74 16.36 8.50
C LEU A 76 -2.80 17.06 7.14
N HIS A 77 -3.80 17.92 6.90
CA HIS A 77 -3.86 18.77 5.70
C HIS A 77 -2.58 19.59 5.55
N HIS A 78 -2.16 20.25 6.63
CA HIS A 78 -0.93 21.02 6.62
C HIS A 78 0.33 20.18 6.32
N LEU A 79 0.44 18.95 6.85
CA LEU A 79 1.54 18.03 6.50
C LEU A 79 1.53 17.67 5.01
N LEU A 80 0.35 17.43 4.42
CA LEU A 80 0.24 17.06 3.01
C LEU A 80 0.48 18.25 2.07
N GLU A 81 0.06 19.46 2.45
CA GLU A 81 0.31 20.71 1.73
C GLU A 81 1.81 21.05 1.61
N GLN A 82 2.62 20.62 2.58
CA GLN A 82 4.09 20.76 2.52
C GLN A 82 4.72 19.96 1.37
N GLY A 83 3.97 19.03 0.76
CA GLY A 83 4.42 18.27 -0.40
C GLY A 83 5.53 17.26 -0.09
N THR A 84 5.71 16.88 1.18
CA THR A 84 6.76 15.96 1.62
C THR A 84 6.32 14.50 1.65
N VAL A 85 5.02 14.21 1.49
CA VAL A 85 4.46 12.86 1.52
C VAL A 85 4.11 12.44 0.10
N SER A 86 4.68 11.33 -0.37
CA SER A 86 4.48 10.80 -1.74
C SER A 86 3.39 9.73 -1.80
N VAL A 87 3.27 8.92 -0.74
CA VAL A 87 2.31 7.81 -0.69
C VAL A 87 1.42 7.97 0.54
N ILE A 88 0.11 7.82 0.38
CA ILE A 88 -0.82 7.76 1.51
C ILE A 88 -1.68 6.49 1.46
N PHE A 89 -1.84 5.83 2.61
CA PHE A 89 -2.69 4.64 2.76
C PHE A 89 -3.79 4.87 3.79
N LEU A 90 -5.03 4.82 3.33
CA LEU A 90 -6.23 5.19 4.08
C LEU A 90 -7.22 4.03 4.14
N THR A 91 -8.04 4.01 5.17
CA THR A 91 -9.36 3.36 5.14
C THR A 91 -10.40 4.27 4.48
N ASP A 92 -11.54 3.70 4.09
CA ASP A 92 -12.72 4.45 3.63
C ASP A 92 -13.16 5.57 4.58
N TYR A 93 -13.15 5.32 5.90
CA TYR A 93 -13.48 6.31 6.92
C TYR A 93 -12.48 7.47 6.95
N GLU A 94 -11.17 7.16 6.92
CA GLU A 94 -10.11 8.17 6.96
C GLU A 94 -10.09 9.00 5.69
N ALA A 95 -10.28 8.38 4.53
CA ALA A 95 -10.42 9.07 3.25
C ALA A 95 -11.63 10.02 3.25
N ARG A 96 -12.77 9.60 3.81
CA ARG A 96 -13.94 10.46 3.95
C ARG A 96 -13.65 11.68 4.82
N LEU A 97 -13.01 11.48 5.98
CA LEU A 97 -12.61 12.57 6.87
C LEU A 97 -11.67 13.56 6.16
N LEU A 98 -10.66 13.05 5.46
CA LEU A 98 -9.65 13.87 4.82
C LEU A 98 -10.22 14.69 3.66
N CYS A 99 -11.12 14.10 2.87
CA CYS A 99 -11.85 14.78 1.80
C CYS A 99 -12.96 15.73 2.31
N SER A 100 -13.18 15.82 3.63
CA SER A 100 -14.31 16.55 4.23
C SER A 100 -15.67 16.18 3.60
N SER A 101 -15.82 14.93 3.16
CA SER A 101 -17.01 14.46 2.46
C SER A 101 -18.09 14.03 3.45
N SER A 102 -19.31 14.50 3.25
CA SER A 102 -20.49 13.99 3.97
C SER A 102 -20.94 12.62 3.45
N LYS A 103 -20.59 12.28 2.19
CA LYS A 103 -20.93 11.00 1.56
C LYS A 103 -20.00 9.89 2.07
N ALA A 104 -20.58 8.75 2.45
CA ALA A 104 -19.81 7.55 2.75
C ALA A 104 -19.09 7.03 1.50
N ILE A 105 -17.86 6.57 1.67
CA ILE A 105 -17.08 5.91 0.62
C ILE A 105 -17.33 4.41 0.77
N VAL A 106 -18.15 3.83 -0.10
CA VAL A 106 -18.58 2.42 0.04
C VAL A 106 -18.37 1.61 -1.24
N THR A 107 -18.31 2.26 -2.39
CA THR A 107 -18.05 1.62 -3.68
C THR A 107 -16.62 1.88 -4.14
N ILE A 108 -16.16 1.07 -5.10
CA ILE A 108 -14.89 1.30 -5.81
C ILE A 108 -14.90 2.68 -6.46
N GLY A 109 -15.99 3.07 -7.13
CA GLY A 109 -16.10 4.40 -7.75
C GLY A 109 -16.03 5.56 -6.75
N ASP A 110 -16.57 5.39 -5.53
CA ASP A 110 -16.41 6.41 -4.48
C ASP A 110 -14.96 6.55 -4.03
N ALA A 111 -14.25 5.43 -3.87
CA ALA A 111 -12.84 5.43 -3.49
C ALA A 111 -11.97 6.01 -4.62
N GLU A 112 -12.25 5.68 -5.88
CA GLU A 112 -11.56 6.26 -7.02
C GLU A 112 -11.72 7.78 -7.06
N HIS A 113 -12.95 8.27 -6.89
CA HIS A 113 -13.23 9.70 -6.84
C HIS A 113 -12.51 10.39 -5.68
N ALA A 114 -12.52 9.80 -4.48
CA ALA A 114 -11.83 10.34 -3.33
C ALA A 114 -10.31 10.38 -3.52
N ALA A 115 -9.72 9.30 -4.06
CA ALA A 115 -8.28 9.24 -4.34
C ALA A 115 -7.86 10.28 -5.39
N ALA A 116 -8.62 10.43 -6.47
CA ALA A 116 -8.37 11.47 -7.48
C ALA A 116 -8.49 12.89 -6.91
N LEU A 117 -9.45 13.14 -6.01
CA LEU A 117 -9.58 14.43 -5.32
C LEU A 117 -8.34 14.71 -4.44
N LEU A 118 -7.85 13.72 -3.70
CA LEU A 118 -6.65 13.85 -2.86
C LEU A 118 -5.40 14.13 -3.69
N LEU A 119 -5.19 13.40 -4.79
CA LEU A 119 -4.07 13.62 -5.73
C LEU A 119 -4.10 15.02 -6.36
N ARG A 120 -5.29 15.56 -6.64
CA ARG A 120 -5.44 16.93 -7.15
C ARG A 120 -5.21 17.99 -6.08
N THR A 121 -5.60 17.71 -4.84
CA THR A 121 -5.53 18.66 -3.72
C THR A 121 -4.10 18.80 -3.22
N PHE A 122 -3.36 17.69 -3.13
CA PHE A 122 -2.02 17.67 -2.57
C PHE A 122 -0.99 17.32 -3.64
N ALA A 123 -0.28 18.34 -4.12
CA ALA A 123 0.69 18.19 -5.20
C ALA A 123 1.83 17.21 -4.88
N GLY A 124 2.18 17.04 -3.60
CA GLY A 124 3.22 16.08 -3.19
C GLY A 124 2.80 14.61 -3.25
N LEU A 125 1.49 14.31 -3.26
CA LEU A 125 1.01 12.93 -3.36
C LEU A 125 1.12 12.40 -4.78
N ASP A 126 1.65 11.20 -4.89
CA ASP A 126 1.82 10.46 -6.14
C ASP A 126 0.97 9.20 -6.17
N VAL A 127 0.78 8.58 -5.01
CA VAL A 127 0.01 7.35 -4.83
C VAL A 127 -0.96 7.52 -3.66
N VAL A 128 -2.24 7.27 -3.93
CA VAL A 128 -3.27 7.17 -2.90
C VAL A 128 -3.83 5.76 -2.90
N ILE A 129 -3.80 5.11 -1.75
CA ILE A 129 -4.37 3.77 -1.54
C ILE A 129 -5.51 3.88 -0.55
N ILE A 130 -6.70 3.42 -0.93
CA ILE A 130 -7.88 3.38 -0.07
C ILE A 130 -8.34 1.94 0.10
N ARG A 131 -8.43 1.50 1.35
CA ARG A 131 -9.03 0.23 1.75
C ARG A 131 -10.51 0.43 2.04
N LEU A 132 -11.36 -0.18 1.23
CA LEU A 132 -12.79 -0.30 1.47
C LEU A 132 -13.05 -1.43 2.48
N LEU A 133 -13.64 -1.09 3.62
CA LEU A 133 -14.05 -2.09 4.61
C LEU A 133 -15.28 -2.86 4.12
N VAL A 134 -16.19 -2.14 3.45
CA VAL A 134 -17.34 -2.75 2.76
C VAL A 134 -16.89 -3.27 1.41
N GLY A 135 -17.16 -4.55 1.15
CA GLY A 135 -16.72 -5.23 -0.09
C GLY A 135 -15.30 -5.80 -0.01
N GLU A 136 -14.54 -5.46 1.04
CA GLU A 136 -13.17 -5.91 1.27
C GLU A 136 -12.31 -5.70 0.03
N SER A 137 -12.04 -4.45 -0.38
CA SER A 137 -11.23 -4.13 -1.57
C SER A 137 -10.17 -3.06 -1.27
N LEU A 138 -9.09 -3.07 -2.07
CA LEU A 138 -8.10 -2.01 -2.14
C LEU A 138 -8.22 -1.32 -3.49
N VAL A 139 -8.27 0.01 -3.46
CA VAL A 139 -8.20 0.87 -4.64
C VAL A 139 -6.91 1.68 -4.52
N LEU A 140 -6.05 1.57 -5.52
CA LEU A 140 -4.85 2.39 -5.66
C LEU A 140 -5.02 3.27 -6.90
N ILE A 141 -4.78 4.57 -6.73
CA ILE A 141 -4.62 5.50 -7.84
C ILE A 141 -3.21 6.09 -7.79
N GLN A 142 -2.57 6.10 -8.95
CA GLN A 142 -1.27 6.70 -9.16
C GLN A 142 -1.35 7.80 -10.23
N ARG A 143 -0.70 8.93 -9.99
CA ARG A 143 -0.47 9.99 -10.97
C ARG A 143 0.40 9.50 -12.15
N LYS A 144 0.07 9.82 -13.42
CA LYS A 144 0.88 9.43 -14.61
C LYS A 144 2.33 9.89 -14.57
N SER A 145 2.50 11.15 -14.16
CA SER A 145 3.77 11.88 -14.17
C SER A 145 4.12 12.27 -12.75
N PRO A 146 4.46 11.28 -11.92
CA PRO A 146 4.93 11.54 -10.58
C PRO A 146 6.25 12.32 -10.66
N PRO A 147 6.54 13.23 -9.72
CA PRO A 147 7.85 13.84 -9.59
C PRO A 147 8.92 12.75 -9.60
N SER A 148 10.06 13.04 -10.21
CA SER A 148 11.18 12.12 -10.45
C SER A 148 11.69 11.37 -9.20
N ARG A 149 11.28 11.74 -7.98
CA ARG A 149 11.71 11.08 -6.73
C ARG A 149 11.33 9.60 -6.62
N LEU A 150 10.14 9.22 -7.07
CA LEU A 150 9.73 7.81 -7.01
C LEU A 150 10.42 6.96 -8.10
N TRP A 151 10.98 7.61 -9.13
CA TRP A 151 11.68 6.98 -10.25
C TRP A 151 13.01 7.68 -10.48
N PRO A 152 14.09 7.31 -9.76
CA PRO A 152 15.41 7.58 -10.32
C PRO A 152 15.40 6.88 -11.68
N GLU A 153 15.51 7.65 -12.77
CA GLU A 153 15.72 7.09 -14.09
C GLU A 153 16.88 6.10 -13.95
N ARG A 154 16.57 4.79 -13.96
CA ARG A 154 17.61 3.78 -14.12
C ARG A 154 18.15 4.07 -15.51
N GLY A 155 19.30 4.74 -15.56
CA GLY A 155 19.96 5.09 -16.82
C GLY A 155 19.87 3.92 -17.77
N GLU A 156 19.26 4.18 -18.93
CA GLU A 156 19.20 3.32 -20.12
C GLU A 156 19.40 1.83 -19.82
N SER A 157 18.33 1.18 -19.37
CA SER A 157 18.25 -0.27 -19.44
C SER A 157 18.40 -0.65 -20.91
N ARG A 158 19.54 -1.27 -21.26
CA ARG A 158 19.84 -1.87 -22.57
C ARG A 158 18.57 -2.46 -23.16
N THR A 159 18.11 -1.85 -24.24
CA THR A 159 17.12 -2.40 -25.15
C THR A 159 17.63 -3.75 -25.63
N THR A 160 17.15 -4.84 -25.03
CA THR A 160 16.99 -6.08 -25.77
C THR A 160 15.94 -5.79 -26.83
N SER A 161 16.40 -5.60 -28.06
CA SER A 161 15.63 -5.45 -29.27
C SER A 161 14.70 -6.65 -29.43
N LEU A 162 13.48 -6.53 -28.92
CA LEU A 162 12.35 -7.32 -29.37
C LEU A 162 11.96 -6.75 -30.74
N VAL A 163 12.17 -7.60 -31.74
CA VAL A 163 11.87 -7.37 -33.15
C VAL A 163 10.46 -6.79 -33.30
N SER A 164 10.41 -5.56 -33.81
CA SER A 164 9.20 -4.92 -34.28
C SER A 164 8.75 -5.60 -35.58
N SER A 165 7.66 -6.37 -35.53
CA SER A 165 6.83 -6.57 -36.71
C SER A 165 5.66 -5.60 -36.63
N SER A 166 5.69 -4.61 -37.51
CA SER A 166 4.64 -3.65 -37.73
C SER A 166 3.41 -4.31 -38.37
N THR A 167 2.24 -4.08 -37.78
CA THR A 167 0.99 -3.98 -38.53
C THR A 167 0.13 -2.93 -37.86
N ASN A 168 -0.04 -1.79 -38.54
CA ASN A 168 -1.06 -0.79 -38.26
C ASN A 168 -2.44 -1.46 -38.39
N ASP A 169 -3.17 -1.60 -37.30
CA ASP A 169 -4.58 -1.97 -37.33
C ASP A 169 -5.38 -1.07 -36.37
N PRO A 170 -6.15 -0.10 -36.89
CA PRO A 170 -6.87 0.88 -36.08
C PRO A 170 -8.12 0.32 -35.37
N GLU A 171 -8.46 -0.97 -35.50
CA GLU A 171 -9.61 -1.60 -34.83
C GLU A 171 -9.32 -2.15 -33.42
N ARG A 172 -8.10 -1.99 -32.89
CA ARG A 172 -7.70 -2.57 -31.58
C ARG A 172 -7.97 -1.70 -30.35
N ALA A 173 -8.73 -0.61 -30.49
CA ALA A 173 -9.02 0.32 -29.40
C ALA A 173 -10.21 -0.09 -28.50
N GLU A 174 -10.89 -1.20 -28.78
CA GLU A 174 -12.04 -1.64 -27.98
C GLU A 174 -11.98 -3.15 -27.72
N CYS A 175 -11.27 -3.55 -26.66
CA CYS A 175 -11.33 -4.91 -26.13
C CYS A 175 -11.23 -4.89 -24.60
N LEU A 176 -12.32 -4.46 -23.95
CA LEU A 176 -12.74 -5.07 -22.70
C LEU A 176 -13.41 -6.40 -23.07
N ARG A 177 -12.65 -7.50 -23.09
CA ARG A 177 -13.23 -8.84 -23.06
C ARG A 177 -13.15 -9.34 -21.63
N GLU A 178 -14.32 -9.60 -21.04
CA GLU A 178 -14.45 -10.55 -19.94
C GLU A 178 -13.85 -11.86 -20.42
N CYS A 179 -12.65 -12.19 -19.92
CA CYS A 179 -12.09 -13.50 -20.11
C CYS A 179 -12.82 -14.44 -19.15
N ASP A 180 -13.62 -15.35 -19.70
CA ASP A 180 -14.08 -16.55 -19.00
C ASP A 180 -12.86 -17.39 -18.60
N THR A 181 -12.29 -17.10 -17.44
CA THR A 181 -11.24 -17.92 -16.83
C THR A 181 -11.85 -19.16 -16.19
N PRO A 182 -11.16 -20.32 -16.21
CA PRO A 182 -11.60 -21.53 -15.52
C PRO A 182 -11.86 -21.21 -14.04
N SER A 183 -13.02 -21.68 -13.56
CA SER A 183 -13.63 -21.37 -12.27
C SER A 183 -12.63 -21.44 -11.10
N GLY A 184 -12.08 -20.30 -10.70
CA GLY A 184 -11.24 -20.16 -9.50
C GLY A 184 -10.15 -19.08 -9.58
N ALA A 185 -9.70 -18.69 -10.77
CA ALA A 185 -8.71 -17.63 -10.95
C ALA A 185 -9.30 -16.26 -10.58
N ARG A 186 -8.60 -15.48 -9.76
CA ARG A 186 -9.02 -14.12 -9.40
C ARG A 186 -8.42 -13.13 -10.38
N SER A 187 -9.25 -12.28 -10.97
CA SER A 187 -8.78 -11.20 -11.84
C SER A 187 -8.43 -9.97 -11.02
N PHE A 188 -7.25 -9.42 -11.28
CA PHE A 188 -6.91 -8.04 -10.94
C PHE A 188 -7.32 -7.16 -12.11
N THR A 189 -7.88 -5.98 -11.82
CA THR A 189 -8.25 -5.04 -12.88
C THR A 189 -7.34 -3.81 -12.83
N GLN A 190 -6.58 -3.62 -13.90
CA GLN A 190 -5.86 -2.39 -14.18
C GLN A 190 -6.64 -1.61 -15.22
N LYS A 191 -6.94 -0.33 -14.93
CA LYS A 191 -7.56 0.59 -15.88
C LYS A 191 -6.77 1.89 -15.92
N HIS A 192 -6.71 2.49 -17.09
CA HIS A 192 -6.23 3.86 -17.24
C HIS A 192 -7.46 4.76 -17.35
N ILE A 193 -7.59 5.72 -16.44
CA ILE A 193 -8.69 6.71 -16.47
C ILE A 193 -8.05 8.07 -16.71
N SER A 194 -8.17 8.56 -17.95
CA SER A 194 -7.59 9.83 -18.39
C SER A 194 -6.07 9.90 -18.16
N GLU A 195 -5.63 10.59 -17.11
CA GLU A 195 -4.23 10.80 -16.76
C GLU A 195 -3.74 9.86 -15.65
N ASP A 196 -4.60 9.10 -14.97
CA ASP A 196 -4.19 8.29 -13.82
C ASP A 196 -4.25 6.78 -14.11
N MET A 197 -3.41 6.03 -13.40
CA MET A 197 -3.47 4.57 -13.36
C MET A 197 -4.28 4.15 -12.13
N VAL A 198 -5.32 3.33 -12.35
CA VAL A 198 -6.17 2.78 -11.30
C VAL A 198 -5.96 1.27 -11.22
N LEU A 199 -5.65 0.80 -10.01
CA LEU A 199 -5.46 -0.59 -9.67
C LEU A 199 -6.48 -0.99 -8.61
N VAL A 200 -7.27 -2.04 -8.87
CA VAL A 200 -8.28 -2.53 -7.93
C VAL A 200 -8.05 -3.99 -7.60
N MET A 201 -7.90 -4.30 -6.31
CA MET A 201 -7.72 -5.66 -5.81
C MET A 201 -8.75 -6.02 -4.74
N PRO A 202 -9.36 -7.22 -4.79
CA PRO A 202 -10.16 -7.72 -3.68
C PRO A 202 -9.22 -8.12 -2.51
N THR A 203 -9.53 -7.71 -1.29
CA THR A 203 -8.86 -8.09 -0.03
C THR A 203 -9.50 -9.28 0.68
N ARG A 204 -10.41 -10.00 0.03
CA ARG A 204 -11.06 -11.17 0.64
C ARG A 204 -10.00 -12.17 1.13
N ARG A 205 -10.25 -12.77 2.29
CA ARG A 205 -9.34 -13.75 2.90
C ARG A 205 -9.00 -14.86 1.89
N MET A 206 -7.70 -15.07 1.65
CA MET A 206 -7.24 -16.31 1.04
C MET A 206 -7.48 -17.49 1.98
N VAL A 207 -8.04 -18.58 1.45
CA VAL A 207 -8.00 -19.90 2.10
C VAL A 207 -6.71 -20.57 1.62
N TYR A 208 -5.59 -20.23 2.25
CA TYR A 208 -4.33 -20.92 1.98
C TYR A 208 -4.36 -22.32 2.59
N LYS A 209 -4.51 -23.35 1.76
CA LYS A 209 -4.20 -24.72 2.15
C LYS A 209 -2.69 -24.88 2.00
N GLN A 210 -1.94 -24.86 3.11
CA GLN A 210 -0.53 -25.22 3.09
C GLN A 210 -0.34 -26.51 2.26
N PRO A 211 0.61 -26.55 1.32
CA PRO A 211 0.97 -27.79 0.63
C PRO A 211 1.21 -28.87 1.68
N ARG A 212 0.73 -30.10 1.44
CA ARG A 212 0.76 -31.26 2.34
C ARG A 212 2.16 -31.69 2.85
N GLN A 213 3.20 -30.89 2.66
CA GLN A 213 4.51 -31.13 3.25
C GLN A 213 4.51 -30.72 4.74
N LYS A 214 4.42 -31.76 5.58
CA LYS A 214 4.51 -31.75 7.05
C LYS A 214 3.31 -31.16 7.79
N LYS A 215 2.17 -31.84 7.64
CA LYS A 215 1.08 -31.93 8.63
C LYS A 215 1.53 -32.37 10.05
N ARG A 216 2.83 -32.59 10.29
CA ARG A 216 3.40 -33.08 11.57
C ARG A 216 3.92 -31.99 12.50
N LEU A 217 4.01 -30.73 12.08
CA LEU A 217 4.48 -29.63 12.96
C LEU A 217 3.35 -28.76 13.54
N LEU A 218 2.14 -28.76 12.95
CA LEU A 218 1.03 -27.90 13.37
C LEU A 218 -0.05 -28.62 14.19
N ASP A 219 0.01 -29.95 14.30
CA ASP A 219 -0.91 -30.75 15.14
C ASP A 219 -0.43 -30.85 16.61
N ARG A 220 0.72 -30.25 16.96
CA ARG A 220 1.16 -30.12 18.36
C ARG A 220 0.84 -28.73 18.87
N GLU A 221 -0.27 -28.67 19.61
CA GLU A 221 -0.70 -27.60 20.52
C GLU A 221 -1.12 -26.26 19.89
N GLY A 222 -2.45 -26.04 19.83
CA GLY A 222 -3.03 -24.70 19.93
C GLY A 222 -2.86 -23.78 18.72
N VAL A 223 -3.24 -24.24 17.52
CA VAL A 223 -3.28 -23.37 16.33
C VAL A 223 -4.19 -22.16 16.58
N SER A 224 -3.56 -21.00 16.76
CA SER A 224 -4.21 -19.70 16.89
C SER A 224 -5.14 -19.44 15.68
N LYS A 225 -6.31 -18.85 15.90
CA LYS A 225 -7.26 -18.57 14.81
C LYS A 225 -6.71 -17.47 13.91
N ALA A 226 -6.78 -17.67 12.59
CA ALA A 226 -6.48 -16.67 11.58
C ALA A 226 -7.08 -15.30 11.93
N SER A 227 -6.24 -14.25 11.97
CA SER A 227 -6.59 -12.91 12.43
C SER A 227 -6.26 -11.88 11.34
N VAL A 228 -7.17 -10.95 11.08
CA VAL A 228 -6.92 -9.83 10.14
C VAL A 228 -6.24 -8.63 10.81
N VAL A 229 -5.98 -8.71 12.11
CA VAL A 229 -5.25 -7.66 12.84
C VAL A 229 -3.85 -7.55 12.24
N GLY A 230 -3.39 -6.33 11.98
CA GLY A 230 -2.08 -6.06 11.39
C GLY A 230 -1.98 -6.28 9.87
N ALA A 231 -2.99 -6.86 9.21
CA ALA A 231 -2.92 -7.13 7.77
C ALA A 231 -2.75 -5.86 6.91
N ALA A 232 -3.38 -4.76 7.35
CA ALA A 232 -3.23 -3.46 6.71
C ALA A 232 -1.82 -2.87 6.91
N ASP A 233 -1.22 -3.07 8.09
CA ASP A 233 0.16 -2.65 8.37
C ASP A 233 1.17 -3.48 7.57
N ALA A 234 0.98 -4.80 7.51
CA ALA A 234 1.78 -5.70 6.70
C ALA A 234 1.68 -5.36 5.21
N PHE A 235 0.48 -5.03 4.73
CA PHE A 235 0.27 -4.54 3.37
C PHE A 235 1.10 -3.28 3.10
N PHE A 236 0.96 -2.26 3.93
CA PHE A 236 1.61 -0.98 3.71
C PHE A 236 3.13 -1.07 3.83
N GLY A 237 3.63 -1.82 4.82
CA GLY A 237 5.05 -2.11 4.96
C GLY A 237 5.63 -2.89 3.79
N GLY A 238 4.91 -3.90 3.29
CA GLY A 238 5.30 -4.67 2.10
C GLY A 238 5.34 -3.80 0.84
N PHE A 239 4.33 -2.97 0.63
CA PHE A 239 4.26 -2.01 -0.47
C PHE A 239 5.44 -1.04 -0.45
N MET A 240 5.69 -0.39 0.68
CA MET A 240 6.75 0.62 0.79
C MET A 240 8.15 -0.01 0.73
N SER A 241 8.32 -1.23 1.28
CA SER A 241 9.56 -2.00 1.13
C SER A 241 9.88 -2.35 -0.32
N ALA A 242 8.85 -2.70 -1.11
CA ALA A 242 8.99 -2.98 -2.53
C ALA A 242 9.37 -1.73 -3.34
N LEU A 243 8.75 -0.58 -3.04
CA LEU A 243 9.15 0.71 -3.63
C LEU A 243 10.60 1.07 -3.28
N GLY A 244 11.04 0.83 -2.04
CA GLY A 244 12.43 1.05 -1.62
C GLY A 244 13.46 0.17 -2.34
N GLN A 245 13.02 -0.95 -2.90
CA GLN A 245 13.83 -1.83 -3.76
C GLN A 245 13.82 -1.38 -5.24
N GLY A 246 13.10 -0.30 -5.57
CA GLY A 246 12.96 0.24 -6.91
C GLY A 246 12.07 -0.60 -7.81
N LEU A 247 11.09 -1.33 -7.24
CA LEU A 247 10.05 -2.02 -7.99
C LEU A 247 8.99 -1.03 -8.48
N SER A 248 8.26 -1.40 -9.54
CA SER A 248 7.15 -0.57 -10.04
C SER A 248 6.01 -0.50 -9.02
N VAL A 249 5.13 0.50 -9.12
CA VAL A 249 3.97 0.62 -8.24
C VAL A 249 3.07 -0.61 -8.31
N THR A 250 2.87 -1.20 -9.50
CA THR A 250 2.11 -2.44 -9.67
C THR A 250 2.77 -3.61 -8.95
N GLN A 251 4.09 -3.81 -9.11
CA GLN A 251 4.83 -4.85 -8.41
C GLN A 251 4.82 -4.63 -6.89
N ALA A 252 4.98 -3.39 -6.45
CA ALA A 252 4.89 -3.04 -5.04
C ALA A 252 3.50 -3.30 -4.47
N PHE A 253 2.45 -3.01 -5.23
CA PHE A 253 1.06 -3.27 -4.85
C PHE A 253 0.81 -4.76 -4.68
N LEU A 254 1.31 -5.59 -5.59
CA LEU A 254 1.25 -7.06 -5.47
C LEU A 254 2.04 -7.56 -4.25
N GLN A 255 3.26 -7.08 -4.01
CA GLN A 255 4.03 -7.49 -2.84
C GLN A 255 3.37 -7.06 -1.52
N GLY A 256 2.84 -5.84 -1.46
CA GLY A 256 2.02 -5.38 -0.34
C GLY A 256 0.80 -6.28 -0.13
N TYR A 257 0.06 -6.58 -1.20
CA TYR A 257 -1.09 -7.47 -1.16
C TYR A 257 -0.73 -8.85 -0.57
N GLY A 258 0.33 -9.48 -1.09
CA GLY A 258 0.81 -10.77 -0.59
C GLY A 258 1.23 -10.70 0.88
N ALA A 259 1.90 -9.63 1.32
CA ALA A 259 2.27 -9.43 2.72
C ALA A 259 1.05 -9.33 3.64
N GLY A 260 0.03 -8.57 3.23
CA GLY A 260 -1.25 -8.45 3.95
C GLY A 260 -2.02 -9.78 4.04
N GLN A 261 -2.01 -10.56 2.95
CA GLN A 261 -2.63 -11.89 2.91
C GLN A 261 -1.89 -12.88 3.82
N MET A 262 -0.55 -12.90 3.79
CA MET A 262 0.26 -13.73 4.69
C MET A 262 -0.03 -13.42 6.16
N CYS A 263 -0.11 -12.14 6.52
CA CYS A 263 -0.47 -11.70 7.86
C CYS A 263 -1.87 -12.19 8.29
N SER A 264 -2.81 -12.27 7.35
CA SER A 264 -4.19 -12.69 7.64
C SER A 264 -4.35 -14.20 7.84
N VAL A 265 -3.42 -14.99 7.28
CA VAL A 265 -3.50 -16.45 7.18
C VAL A 265 -2.59 -17.14 8.21
N ILE A 266 -1.44 -16.54 8.53
CA ILE A 266 -0.46 -17.15 9.44
C ILE A 266 -0.83 -16.80 10.88
N ALA A 267 -1.14 -17.83 11.66
CA ALA A 267 -1.62 -17.74 13.03
C ALA A 267 -0.57 -17.34 14.08
N GLU A 268 0.72 -17.40 13.73
CA GLU A 268 1.84 -17.03 14.60
C GLU A 268 2.21 -15.54 14.44
N PRO A 269 3.23 -14.95 15.13
CA PRO A 269 3.38 -13.49 15.13
C PRO A 269 3.47 -12.97 13.70
N GLN A 270 2.68 -11.93 13.44
CA GLN A 270 2.04 -11.51 12.18
C GLN A 270 2.98 -11.19 11.00
N LEU A 271 4.26 -11.51 11.10
CA LEU A 271 5.32 -11.25 10.13
C LEU A 271 6.32 -12.41 9.97
N LYS A 272 6.02 -13.62 10.43
CA LYS A 272 6.83 -14.80 10.10
C LYS A 272 6.57 -15.23 8.65
N GLY A 273 7.46 -14.82 7.75
CA GLY A 273 7.58 -15.45 6.44
C GLY A 273 8.64 -14.83 5.53
N GLY A 274 9.14 -15.62 4.58
CA GLY A 274 10.20 -15.24 3.66
C GLY A 274 9.69 -14.92 2.24
N ARG A 275 10.59 -14.40 1.39
CA ARG A 275 10.29 -14.09 -0.03
C ARG A 275 9.66 -15.28 -0.77
N GLU A 276 10.09 -16.50 -0.49
CA GLU A 276 9.55 -17.71 -1.14
C GLU A 276 8.08 -17.97 -0.77
N GLN A 277 7.68 -17.66 0.47
CA GLN A 277 6.28 -17.79 0.87
C GLN A 277 5.43 -16.68 0.27
N LEU A 278 5.96 -15.46 0.18
CA LEU A 278 5.30 -14.36 -0.51
C LEU A 278 5.05 -14.72 -1.98
N LYS A 279 6.07 -15.23 -2.67
CA LYS A 279 5.95 -15.74 -4.04
C LYS A 279 4.89 -16.83 -4.14
N ALA A 280 4.92 -17.82 -3.24
CA ALA A 280 3.92 -18.88 -3.25
C ALA A 280 2.49 -18.35 -3.04
N VAL A 281 2.29 -17.35 -2.19
CA VAL A 281 0.97 -16.70 -2.02
C VAL A 281 0.54 -16.01 -3.30
N LEU A 282 1.43 -15.24 -3.92
CA LEU A 282 1.13 -14.50 -5.14
C LEU A 282 0.91 -15.41 -6.34
N SER A 283 1.73 -16.44 -6.54
CA SER A 283 1.56 -17.42 -7.63
C SER A 283 0.29 -18.27 -7.50
N ASN A 284 -0.23 -18.45 -6.28
CA ASN A 284 -1.51 -19.12 -6.08
C ASN A 284 -2.70 -18.20 -6.42
N GLU A 285 -2.54 -16.90 -6.26
CA GLU A 285 -3.60 -15.92 -6.49
C GLU A 285 -3.63 -15.44 -7.95
N PHE A 286 -2.43 -15.22 -8.52
CA PHE A 286 -2.20 -14.79 -9.88
C PHE A 286 -1.47 -15.93 -10.60
N HIS A 287 -2.12 -16.55 -11.58
CA HIS A 287 -1.53 -17.64 -12.37
C HIS A 287 -0.32 -17.19 -13.23
N ASP A 288 0.05 -15.91 -13.15
CA ASP A 288 1.10 -15.30 -13.94
C ASP A 288 2.33 -15.01 -13.08
N ALA A 289 3.36 -15.82 -13.25
CA ALA A 289 4.58 -15.74 -12.44
C ALA A 289 5.45 -14.52 -12.79
N GLU A 290 5.27 -13.91 -13.97
CA GLU A 290 6.09 -12.78 -14.43
C GLU A 290 5.78 -11.47 -13.69
N LEU A 291 4.66 -11.39 -12.98
CA LEU A 291 4.25 -10.22 -12.20
C LEU A 291 4.82 -10.19 -10.76
N VAL A 292 5.50 -11.25 -10.31
CA VAL A 292 5.87 -11.50 -8.89
C VAL A 292 7.37 -11.35 -8.62
#